data_AF-A0AAV8SW46-F1
#
_entry.id   AF-A0AAV8SW46-F1
#
_cell.length_a   1.000
_cell.length_b   1.000
_cell.length_c   1.000
_cell.angle_alpha   90.00
_cell.angle_beta   90.00
_cell.angle_gamma   90.00
#
_symmetry.space_group_name_H-M   'P 1'
#
loop_
_entity.id
_entity.type
_entity.pdbx_description
1 polymer ?
#
loop_
_entity_poly.entity_id
_entity_poly.type
_entity_poly.pdbx_seq_one_letter_code
_entity_poly.pdbx_strand_id
1 'polypeptide(L)'
;MNWEKHYVISYRDKARDNLLHLAGRLEPSNRISGAALQMQRELQWFKEVENIVRPSFKERENNEGKTPREVFTEEHKELVVKGEEWMKSTASSCTVVAALVVTVVFAAAFTLPGGNNSNGTPVYLHDLSFLIFTVSNALGLFASSTSVLMFLGILTSRYSEEDFLRALPMRMCIGLITLFLSMAFMLAAFSCSLHIVLVHRLKWVAAPIILLAGIPVTLFGFLQFPLLVEIVSSTFGPSIFRRQGKEIIY
;
A
#
# COMPACT_ATOMS: atom_id res chain seq x y z
N MET A 1 17.52 35.69 10.56
CA MET A 1 18.09 34.80 9.53
C MET A 1 17.06 34.54 8.41
N ASN A 2 16.65 35.60 7.69
CA ASN A 2 15.50 35.56 6.75
C ASN A 2 15.84 36.02 5.31
N TRP A 3 17.00 36.66 5.10
CA TRP A 3 17.39 37.19 3.78
C TRP A 3 17.94 36.11 2.84
N GLU A 4 18.61 35.06 3.36
CA GLU A 4 19.07 33.93 2.54
C GLU A 4 17.93 33.16 1.88
N LYS A 5 16.83 32.92 2.61
CA LYS A 5 15.65 32.24 2.06
C LYS A 5 15.04 33.04 0.90
N HIS A 6 14.94 34.36 1.03
CA HIS A 6 14.45 35.24 -0.03
C HIS A 6 15.40 35.29 -1.24
N TYR A 7 16.71 35.18 -1.03
CA TYR A 7 17.69 35.13 -2.11
C TYR A 7 17.61 33.81 -2.89
N VAL A 8 17.50 32.67 -2.21
CA VAL A 8 17.36 31.35 -2.86
C VAL A 8 16.03 31.23 -3.61
N ILE A 9 14.93 31.77 -3.08
CA ILE A 9 13.62 31.77 -3.76
C ILE A 9 13.60 32.70 -4.98
N SER A 10 14.45 33.73 -5.02
CA SER A 10 14.55 34.68 -6.16
C SER A 10 15.70 34.37 -7.12
N TYR A 11 16.55 33.41 -6.79
CA TYR A 11 17.65 32.93 -7.63
C TYR A 11 17.10 32.35 -8.93
N ARG A 12 17.77 32.69 -10.04
CA ARG A 12 17.51 32.11 -11.35
C ARG A 12 18.79 31.51 -11.90
N ASP A 13 18.62 30.33 -12.48
CA ASP A 13 19.60 29.71 -13.35
C ASP A 13 19.83 30.59 -14.60
N LYS A 14 20.98 30.41 -15.26
CA LYS A 14 21.26 30.86 -16.64
C LYS A 14 20.10 30.56 -17.62
N ALA A 15 19.34 29.47 -17.41
CA ALA A 15 18.16 29.09 -18.18
C ALA A 15 16.86 29.86 -17.82
N ARG A 16 16.92 30.83 -16.88
CA ARG A 16 15.76 31.50 -16.25
C ARG A 16 14.82 30.59 -15.47
N ASP A 17 15.21 29.34 -15.24
CA ASP A 17 14.52 28.44 -14.33
C ASP A 17 14.45 29.05 -12.93
N ASN A 18 13.25 29.06 -12.38
CA ASN A 18 13.01 29.39 -10.98
C ASN A 18 13.07 28.12 -10.13
N LEU A 19 13.02 28.27 -8.80
CA LEU A 19 13.08 27.15 -7.86
C LEU A 19 12.09 26.01 -8.17
N LEU A 20 10.90 26.33 -8.70
CA LEU A 20 9.88 25.34 -9.03
C LEU A 20 10.21 24.58 -10.33
N HIS A 21 10.88 25.20 -11.31
CA HIS A 21 11.41 24.47 -12.48
C HIS A 21 12.49 23.49 -12.06
N LEU A 22 13.40 23.92 -11.17
CA LEU A 22 14.46 23.06 -10.66
C LEU A 22 13.89 21.87 -9.88
N ALA A 23 12.84 22.08 -9.07
CA ALA A 23 12.10 21.00 -8.44
C ALA A 23 11.31 20.12 -9.41
N GLY A 24 11.10 20.61 -10.64
CA GLY A 24 10.47 19.90 -11.75
C GLY A 24 11.40 18.96 -12.50
N ARG A 25 12.72 19.13 -12.35
CA ARG A 25 13.71 18.30 -13.05
C ARG A 25 13.94 17.01 -12.28
N LEU A 26 13.87 15.89 -13.00
CA LEU A 26 14.08 14.57 -12.41
C LEU A 26 15.56 14.39 -12.04
N GLU A 27 15.85 14.20 -10.75
CA GLU A 27 17.17 13.72 -10.33
C GLU A 27 17.15 12.18 -10.26
N PRO A 28 18.07 11.48 -10.97
CA PRO A 28 18.15 10.03 -10.88
C PRO A 28 18.55 9.61 -9.46
N SER A 29 17.58 9.10 -8.69
CA SER A 29 17.79 8.59 -7.35
C SER A 29 17.70 7.07 -7.34
N ASN A 30 18.83 6.40 -7.07
CA ASN A 30 18.90 4.94 -6.90
C ASN A 30 18.39 4.45 -5.53
N ARG A 31 17.79 5.33 -4.71
CA ARG A 31 17.51 5.03 -3.29
C ARG A 31 16.08 4.56 -2.99
N ILE A 32 15.14 4.71 -3.93
CA ILE A 32 13.71 4.47 -3.67
C ILE A 32 13.28 3.14 -4.30
N SER A 33 12.56 2.32 -3.53
CA SER A 33 12.16 0.98 -3.95
C SER A 33 10.90 1.08 -4.82
N GLY A 34 11.09 1.09 -6.15
CA GLY A 34 9.99 1.05 -7.13
C GLY A 34 9.62 2.42 -7.71
N ALA A 35 9.42 2.43 -9.03
CA ALA A 35 9.17 3.64 -9.82
C ALA A 35 7.95 4.44 -9.36
N ALA A 36 6.90 3.79 -8.85
CA ALA A 36 5.70 4.47 -8.35
C ALA A 36 5.95 5.24 -7.05
N LEU A 37 6.79 4.71 -6.15
CA LEU A 37 7.16 5.38 -4.90
C LEU A 37 8.11 6.55 -5.18
N GLN A 38 9.01 6.39 -6.15
CA GLN A 38 9.83 7.51 -6.64
C GLN A 38 8.93 8.61 -7.23
N MET A 39 7.96 8.26 -8.09
CA MET A 39 7.03 9.23 -8.65
C MET A 39 6.22 9.96 -7.57
N GLN A 40 5.72 9.23 -6.57
CA GLN A 40 5.03 9.83 -5.43
C GLN A 40 5.92 10.85 -4.70
N ARG A 41 7.20 10.52 -4.49
CA ARG A 41 8.16 11.36 -3.78
C ARG A 41 8.50 12.64 -4.55
N GLU A 42 8.78 12.51 -5.84
CA GLU A 42 9.06 13.65 -6.73
C GLU A 42 7.86 14.60 -6.77
N LEU A 43 6.64 14.06 -6.86
CA LEU A 43 5.43 14.88 -6.89
C LEU A 43 5.11 15.54 -5.55
N GLN A 44 5.44 14.90 -4.42
CA GLN A 44 5.40 15.53 -3.09
C GLN A 44 6.40 16.68 -2.98
N TRP A 45 7.63 16.47 -3.43
CA TRP A 45 8.66 17.50 -3.44
C TRP A 45 8.23 18.70 -4.29
N PHE A 46 7.74 18.46 -5.50
CA PHE A 46 7.23 19.49 -6.39
C PHE A 46 6.12 20.31 -5.73
N LYS A 47 5.12 19.66 -5.09
CA LYS A 47 4.03 20.35 -4.38
C LYS A 47 4.49 21.14 -3.15
N GLU A 48 5.47 20.64 -2.41
CA GLU A 48 6.04 21.38 -1.27
C GLU A 48 6.74 22.66 -1.74
N VAL A 49 7.54 22.58 -2.81
CA VAL A 49 8.19 23.76 -3.41
C VAL A 49 7.15 24.70 -4.01
N GLU A 50 6.12 24.17 -4.66
CA GLU A 50 5.00 24.93 -5.22
C GLU A 50 4.28 25.77 -4.14
N ASN A 51 4.15 25.24 -2.93
CA ASN A 51 3.52 25.94 -1.79
C ASN A 51 4.41 27.05 -1.19
N ILE A 52 5.72 27.02 -1.44
CA ILE A 52 6.68 28.00 -0.92
C ILE A 52 6.83 29.19 -1.89
N VAL A 53 6.78 28.94 -3.20
CA VAL A 53 6.98 29.97 -4.22
C VAL A 53 5.76 30.88 -4.38
N ARG A 54 6.00 32.14 -4.80
CA ARG A 54 4.90 33.09 -5.08
C ARG A 54 4.07 32.60 -6.28
N PRO A 55 2.75 32.90 -6.33
CA PRO A 55 1.88 32.52 -7.45
C PRO A 55 2.43 32.93 -8.82
N SER A 56 3.08 34.09 -8.92
CA SER A 56 3.68 34.58 -10.17
C SER A 56 4.85 33.75 -10.69
N PHE A 57 5.43 32.86 -9.88
CA PHE A 57 6.47 31.92 -10.33
C PHE A 57 5.91 30.58 -10.82
N LYS A 58 4.65 30.27 -10.52
CA LYS A 58 3.98 29.03 -10.96
C LYS A 58 3.66 29.02 -12.45
N GLU A 59 3.26 30.17 -12.97
CA GLU A 59 2.89 30.36 -14.39
C GLU A 59 4.04 30.95 -15.21
N ARG A 60 5.22 31.10 -14.61
CA ARG A 60 6.32 31.81 -15.27
C ARG A 60 7.06 30.86 -16.19
N GLU A 61 7.18 31.23 -17.45
CA GLU A 61 7.96 30.45 -18.41
C GLU A 61 9.47 30.64 -18.24
N ASN A 62 10.22 29.56 -18.48
CA ASN A 62 11.68 29.60 -18.63
C ASN A 62 12.10 30.03 -20.05
N ASN A 63 13.39 29.93 -20.36
CA ASN A 63 13.90 30.29 -21.70
C ASN A 63 13.38 29.39 -22.83
N GLU A 64 12.85 28.21 -22.52
CA GLU A 64 12.23 27.29 -23.49
C GLU A 64 10.74 27.57 -23.69
N GLY A 65 10.18 28.58 -23.01
CA GLY A 65 8.74 28.87 -23.05
C GLY A 65 7.89 27.89 -22.26
N LYS A 66 8.49 27.11 -21.35
CA LYS A 66 7.80 26.10 -20.55
C LYS A 66 7.55 26.60 -19.14
N THR A 67 6.40 26.27 -18.59
CA THR A 67 6.06 26.44 -17.18
C THR A 67 6.73 25.35 -16.31
N PRO A 68 6.89 25.58 -15.00
CA PRO A 68 7.41 24.56 -14.09
C PRO A 68 6.64 23.23 -14.13
N ARG A 69 5.31 23.28 -14.35
CA ARG A 69 4.46 22.08 -14.41
C ARG A 69 4.69 21.30 -15.70
N GLU A 70 4.85 21.98 -16.83
CA GLU A 70 5.19 21.33 -18.10
C GLU A 70 6.56 20.65 -18.03
N VAL A 71 7.56 21.32 -17.43
CA VAL A 71 8.88 20.70 -17.19
C VAL A 71 8.75 19.44 -16.34
N PHE A 72 7.99 19.50 -15.24
CA PHE A 72 7.77 18.31 -14.39
C PHE A 72 7.13 17.16 -15.17
N THR A 73 6.06 17.41 -15.93
CA THR A 73 5.36 16.39 -16.72
C THR A 73 6.25 15.79 -17.80
N GLU A 74 7.07 16.59 -18.49
CA GLU A 74 7.99 16.08 -19.52
C GLU A 74 9.09 15.21 -18.92
N GLU A 75 9.76 15.68 -17.85
CA GLU A 75 10.87 14.99 -17.21
C GLU A 75 10.45 13.70 -16.50
N HIS A 76 9.21 13.62 -16.00
CA HIS A 76 8.70 12.48 -15.25
C HIS A 76 7.86 11.50 -16.08
N LYS A 77 7.68 11.75 -17.38
CA LYS A 77 6.82 10.94 -18.26
C LYS A 77 7.18 9.45 -18.24
N GLU A 78 8.47 9.11 -18.35
CA GLU A 78 8.91 7.71 -18.28
C GLU A 78 8.70 7.09 -16.89
N LEU A 79 8.87 7.90 -15.84
CA LEU A 79 8.73 7.43 -14.46
C LEU A 79 7.26 7.10 -14.15
N VAL A 80 6.32 7.89 -14.68
CA VAL A 80 4.88 7.61 -14.60
C VAL A 80 4.55 6.27 -15.25
N VAL A 81 5.07 6.00 -16.46
CA VAL A 81 4.85 4.73 -17.17
C VAL A 81 5.41 3.55 -16.38
N LYS A 82 6.67 3.64 -15.94
CA LYS A 82 7.31 2.59 -15.11
C LYS A 82 6.58 2.39 -13.78
N GLY A 83 6.09 3.48 -13.18
CA GLY A 83 5.30 3.44 -11.95
C GLY A 83 3.95 2.76 -12.14
N GLU A 84 3.25 3.08 -13.23
CA GLU A 84 1.99 2.43 -13.61
C GLU A 84 2.19 0.92 -13.82
N GLU A 85 3.19 0.52 -14.61
CA GLU A 85 3.50 -0.89 -14.86
C GLU A 85 3.81 -1.64 -13.55
N TRP A 86 4.63 -1.05 -12.68
CA TRP A 86 4.95 -1.64 -11.39
C TRP A 86 3.72 -1.82 -10.50
N MET A 87 2.85 -0.82 -10.43
CA MET A 87 1.60 -0.92 -9.65
C MET A 87 0.64 -1.94 -10.23
N LYS A 88 0.44 -1.96 -11.55
CA LYS A 88 -0.43 -2.94 -12.22
C LYS A 88 0.06 -4.38 -12.04
N SER A 89 1.36 -4.61 -12.22
CA SER A 89 1.97 -5.93 -12.03
C SER A 89 1.81 -6.43 -10.58
N THR A 90 2.08 -5.55 -9.61
CA THR A 90 1.92 -5.86 -8.18
C THR A 90 0.46 -6.13 -7.83
N ALA A 91 -0.45 -5.25 -8.26
CA ALA A 91 -1.89 -5.39 -8.01
C ALA A 91 -2.46 -6.65 -8.65
N SER A 92 -2.06 -7.00 -9.87
CA SER A 92 -2.50 -8.23 -10.55
C SER A 92 -2.05 -9.47 -9.77
N SER A 93 -0.77 -9.54 -9.41
CA SER A 93 -0.22 -10.66 -8.63
C SER A 93 -0.93 -10.82 -7.28
N CYS A 94 -1.14 -9.72 -6.56
CA CYS A 94 -1.82 -9.76 -5.27
C CYS A 94 -3.32 -10.08 -5.39
N THR A 95 -3.98 -9.65 -6.48
CA THR A 95 -5.38 -10.00 -6.76
C THR A 95 -5.54 -11.51 -6.94
N VAL A 96 -4.61 -12.17 -7.63
CA VAL A 96 -4.63 -13.64 -7.79
C VAL A 96 -4.53 -14.32 -6.43
N VAL A 97 -3.58 -13.89 -5.58
CA VAL A 97 -3.43 -14.43 -4.21
C VAL A 97 -4.71 -14.21 -3.39
N ALA A 98 -5.27 -12.99 -3.43
CA ALA A 98 -6.51 -12.67 -2.72
C ALA A 98 -7.70 -13.53 -3.20
N ALA A 99 -7.86 -13.71 -4.52
CA ALA A 99 -8.91 -14.54 -5.10
C ALA A 99 -8.76 -16.03 -4.68
N LEU A 100 -7.53 -16.54 -4.61
CA LEU A 100 -7.27 -17.88 -4.08
C LEU A 100 -7.70 -18.01 -2.62
N VAL A 101 -7.38 -17.02 -1.77
CA VAL A 101 -7.82 -17.00 -0.37
C VAL A 101 -9.34 -16.93 -0.27
N VAL A 102 -10.01 -16.09 -1.06
CA VAL A 102 -11.49 -16.04 -1.14
C VAL A 102 -12.04 -17.44 -1.44
N THR A 103 -11.49 -18.11 -2.45
CA THR A 103 -11.97 -19.44 -2.88
C THR A 103 -11.81 -20.49 -1.78
N VAL A 104 -10.65 -20.53 -1.13
CA VAL A 104 -10.36 -21.49 -0.05
C VAL A 104 -11.27 -21.26 1.15
N VAL A 105 -11.38 -20.01 1.60
CA VAL A 105 -12.20 -19.64 2.78
C VAL A 105 -13.69 -19.82 2.50
N PHE A 106 -14.16 -19.50 1.29
CA PHE A 106 -15.53 -19.72 0.88
C PHE A 106 -15.88 -21.22 0.86
N ALA A 107 -15.01 -22.05 0.29
CA ALA A 107 -15.20 -23.51 0.33
C ALA A 107 -15.22 -24.03 1.78
N ALA A 108 -14.29 -23.57 2.62
CA ALA A 108 -14.21 -23.95 4.03
C ALA A 108 -15.47 -23.59 4.83
N ALA A 109 -16.14 -22.48 4.50
CA ALA A 109 -17.39 -22.09 5.14
C ALA A 109 -18.54 -23.09 4.91
N PHE A 110 -18.54 -23.80 3.78
CA PHE A 110 -19.54 -24.83 3.47
C PHE A 110 -19.07 -26.25 3.79
N THR A 111 -17.77 -26.49 3.84
CA THR A 111 -17.19 -27.78 4.25
C THR A 111 -16.82 -27.75 5.73
N LEU A 112 -17.83 -27.72 6.60
CA LEU A 112 -17.63 -27.54 8.04
C LEU A 112 -16.78 -28.66 8.66
N PRO A 113 -15.76 -28.32 9.47
CA PRO A 113 -14.93 -29.31 10.16
C PRO A 113 -15.79 -30.12 11.13
N GLY A 114 -15.68 -31.45 11.04
CA GLY A 114 -16.45 -32.37 11.88
C GLY A 114 -17.86 -32.71 11.36
N GLY A 115 -18.30 -32.08 10.27
CA GLY A 115 -19.56 -32.41 9.61
C GLY A 115 -20.82 -31.93 10.33
N ASN A 116 -21.96 -32.41 9.84
CA ASN A 116 -23.30 -32.03 10.31
C ASN A 116 -23.97 -33.20 11.03
N ASN A 117 -24.75 -32.91 12.07
CA ASN A 117 -25.60 -33.90 12.70
C ASN A 117 -26.84 -34.20 11.83
N SER A 118 -27.63 -35.21 12.19
CA SER A 118 -28.85 -35.62 11.48
C SER A 118 -29.87 -34.50 11.23
N ASN A 119 -29.83 -33.45 12.07
CA ASN A 119 -30.72 -32.29 11.99
C ASN A 119 -30.15 -31.16 11.13
N GLY A 120 -29.00 -31.36 10.49
CA GLY A 120 -28.34 -30.34 9.69
C GLY A 120 -27.60 -29.27 10.50
N THR A 121 -27.35 -29.51 11.79
CA THR A 121 -26.59 -28.60 12.67
C THR A 121 -25.13 -29.04 12.85
N PRO A 122 -24.17 -28.10 12.87
CA PRO A 122 -22.75 -28.47 12.97
C PRO A 122 -22.47 -29.25 14.25
N VAL A 123 -21.76 -30.37 14.17
CA VAL A 123 -21.52 -31.28 15.31
C VAL A 123 -20.80 -30.56 16.46
N TYR A 124 -19.89 -29.62 16.12
CA TYR A 124 -19.07 -28.87 17.07
C TYR A 124 -19.60 -27.45 17.31
N LEU A 125 -20.89 -27.16 17.06
CA LEU A 125 -21.45 -25.80 17.14
C LEU A 125 -21.19 -25.09 18.48
N HIS A 126 -21.12 -25.84 19.59
CA HIS A 126 -20.88 -25.32 20.94
C HIS A 126 -19.39 -25.31 21.36
N ASP A 127 -18.47 -25.77 20.50
CA ASP A 127 -17.04 -25.76 20.75
C ASP A 127 -16.46 -24.37 20.44
N LEU A 128 -15.63 -23.86 21.35
CA LEU A 128 -14.91 -22.60 21.15
C LEU A 128 -14.04 -22.64 19.88
N SER A 129 -13.48 -23.80 19.55
CA SER A 129 -12.69 -24.00 18.33
C SER A 129 -13.52 -23.74 17.06
N PHE A 130 -14.78 -24.18 17.07
CA PHE A 130 -15.69 -24.00 15.92
C PHE A 130 -16.16 -22.55 15.79
N LEU A 131 -16.39 -21.86 16.92
CA LEU A 131 -16.69 -20.44 16.92
C LEU A 131 -15.54 -19.61 16.32
N ILE A 132 -14.29 -19.86 16.78
CA ILE A 132 -13.09 -19.18 16.26
C ILE A 132 -12.89 -19.49 14.78
N PHE A 133 -13.10 -20.74 14.36
CA PHE A 133 -13.08 -21.14 12.94
C PHE A 133 -14.08 -20.32 12.12
N THR A 134 -15.33 -20.22 12.56
CA THR A 134 -16.40 -19.56 11.81
C THR A 134 -16.15 -18.05 11.70
N VAL A 135 -15.80 -17.40 12.81
CA VAL A 135 -15.48 -15.97 12.83
C VAL A 135 -14.25 -15.66 11.98
N SER A 136 -13.19 -16.47 12.10
CA SER A 136 -11.97 -16.28 11.31
C SER A 136 -12.23 -16.48 9.81
N ASN A 137 -13.02 -17.48 9.40
CA ASN A 137 -13.40 -17.62 7.99
C ASN A 137 -14.16 -16.39 7.49
N ALA A 138 -15.15 -15.90 8.22
CA ALA A 138 -15.91 -14.72 7.81
C ALA A 138 -15.00 -13.49 7.66
N LEU A 139 -14.16 -13.20 8.66
CA LEU A 139 -13.22 -12.09 8.62
C LEU A 139 -12.19 -12.23 7.49
N GLY A 140 -11.67 -13.44 7.28
CA GLY A 140 -10.76 -13.76 6.18
C GLY A 140 -11.39 -13.48 4.81
N LEU A 141 -12.66 -13.87 4.62
CA LEU A 141 -13.40 -13.68 3.37
C LEU A 141 -13.64 -12.19 3.07
N PHE A 142 -14.12 -11.43 4.06
CA PHE A 142 -14.36 -9.99 3.90
C PHE A 142 -13.06 -9.21 3.69
N ALA A 143 -11.99 -9.55 4.41
CA ALA A 143 -10.69 -8.94 4.23
C ALA A 143 -10.12 -9.22 2.83
N SER A 144 -10.20 -10.48 2.35
CA SER A 144 -9.72 -10.83 1.02
C SER A 144 -10.54 -10.16 -0.09
N SER A 145 -11.87 -10.15 0.05
CA SER A 145 -12.76 -9.50 -0.91
C SER A 145 -12.48 -8.00 -1.00
N THR A 146 -12.23 -7.35 0.14
CA THR A 146 -11.81 -5.94 0.20
C THR A 146 -10.49 -5.73 -0.54
N SER A 147 -9.52 -6.63 -0.32
CA SER A 147 -8.23 -6.59 -1.01
C SER A 147 -8.37 -6.68 -2.54
N VAL A 148 -9.19 -7.62 -3.02
CA VAL A 148 -9.53 -7.75 -4.45
C VAL A 148 -10.11 -6.45 -5.01
N LEU A 149 -11.07 -5.83 -4.31
CA LEU A 149 -11.68 -4.57 -4.76
C LEU A 149 -10.66 -3.43 -4.83
N MET A 150 -9.75 -3.34 -3.86
CA MET A 150 -8.71 -2.31 -3.84
C MET A 150 -7.73 -2.50 -5.00
N PHE A 151 -7.25 -3.72 -5.25
CA PHE A 151 -6.35 -4.01 -6.37
C PHE A 151 -7.03 -3.87 -7.73
N LEU A 152 -8.30 -4.25 -7.86
CA LEU A 152 -9.09 -3.97 -9.06
C LEU A 152 -9.24 -2.47 -9.30
N GLY A 153 -9.43 -1.69 -8.23
CA GLY A 153 -9.42 -0.23 -8.29
C GLY A 153 -8.08 0.37 -8.73
N ILE A 154 -6.96 -0.34 -8.53
CA ILE A 154 -5.65 0.04 -9.07
C ILE A 154 -5.58 -0.31 -10.56
N LEU A 155 -6.02 -1.51 -10.96
CA LEU A 155 -5.99 -1.95 -12.36
C LEU A 155 -6.91 -1.13 -13.28
N THR A 156 -8.02 -0.61 -12.75
CA THR A 156 -9.02 0.19 -13.49
C THR A 156 -8.81 1.70 -13.38
N SER A 157 -7.78 2.15 -12.66
CA SER A 157 -7.49 3.58 -12.51
C SER A 157 -6.97 4.19 -13.83
N ARG A 158 -7.14 5.51 -13.98
CA ARG A 158 -6.66 6.27 -15.17
C ARG A 158 -5.20 6.72 -15.06
N TYR A 159 -4.52 6.45 -13.93
CA TYR A 159 -3.10 6.77 -13.67
C TYR A 159 -2.70 8.19 -14.05
N SER A 160 -3.48 9.19 -13.62
CA SER A 160 -3.00 10.58 -13.72
C SER A 160 -1.85 10.80 -12.74
N GLU A 161 -0.93 11.72 -13.03
CA GLU A 161 0.19 12.06 -12.14
C GLU A 161 -0.29 12.34 -10.70
N GLU A 162 -1.41 13.06 -10.56
CA GLU A 162 -1.96 13.43 -9.25
C GLU A 162 -2.47 12.24 -8.45
N ASP A 163 -2.88 11.16 -9.11
CA ASP A 163 -3.33 9.95 -8.44
C ASP A 163 -2.19 9.26 -7.69
N PHE A 164 -0.94 9.43 -8.15
CA PHE A 164 0.27 8.88 -7.50
C PHE A 164 0.55 9.52 -6.13
N LEU A 165 0.00 10.70 -5.83
CA LEU A 165 0.23 11.33 -4.52
C LEU A 165 -0.41 10.59 -3.36
N ARG A 166 -1.65 10.14 -3.56
CA ARG A 166 -2.48 9.66 -2.45
C ARG A 166 -3.42 8.54 -2.85
N ALA A 167 -4.15 8.67 -3.94
CA ALA A 167 -5.20 7.71 -4.30
C ALA A 167 -4.62 6.32 -4.57
N LEU A 168 -3.61 6.24 -5.44
CA LEU A 168 -2.95 4.99 -5.82
C LEU A 168 -2.18 4.35 -4.64
N PRO A 169 -1.29 5.07 -3.92
CA PRO A 169 -0.61 4.53 -2.75
C PRO A 169 -1.56 4.06 -1.64
N MET A 170 -2.66 4.79 -1.37
CA MET A 170 -3.64 4.37 -0.35
C MET A 170 -4.37 3.09 -0.76
N ARG A 171 -4.84 2.98 -2.01
CA ARG A 171 -5.46 1.75 -2.50
C ARG A 171 -4.51 0.57 -2.37
N MET A 172 -3.24 0.76 -2.72
CA MET A 172 -2.19 -0.26 -2.59
C MET A 172 -2.00 -0.69 -1.13
N CYS A 173 -1.87 0.28 -0.23
CA CYS A 173 -1.68 0.04 1.20
C CYS A 173 -2.87 -0.73 1.82
N ILE A 174 -4.10 -0.26 1.58
CA ILE A 174 -5.31 -0.92 2.07
C ILE A 174 -5.42 -2.34 1.50
N GLY A 175 -5.14 -2.51 0.21
CA GLY A 175 -5.13 -3.81 -0.46
C GLY A 175 -4.16 -4.80 0.19
N LEU A 176 -2.92 -4.37 0.47
CA LEU A 176 -1.89 -5.21 1.09
C LEU A 176 -2.19 -5.52 2.57
N ILE A 177 -2.66 -4.54 3.36
CA ILE A 177 -3.03 -4.75 4.77
C ILE A 177 -4.18 -5.75 4.88
N THR A 178 -5.23 -5.56 4.06
CA THR A 178 -6.39 -6.46 4.07
C THR A 178 -6.04 -7.86 3.57
N LEU A 179 -5.14 -7.99 2.59
CA LEU A 179 -4.61 -9.29 2.16
C LEU A 179 -3.86 -10.00 3.29
N PHE A 180 -2.98 -9.28 3.99
CA PHE A 180 -2.24 -9.83 5.12
C PHE A 180 -3.16 -10.34 6.23
N LEU A 181 -4.13 -9.51 6.64
CA LEU A 181 -5.13 -9.89 7.63
C LEU A 181 -5.93 -11.11 7.17
N SER A 182 -6.29 -11.17 5.89
CA SER A 182 -7.00 -12.32 5.32
C SER A 182 -6.21 -13.62 5.44
N MET A 183 -4.91 -13.60 5.12
CA MET A 183 -4.05 -14.78 5.28
C MET A 183 -3.90 -15.21 6.74
N ALA A 184 -3.77 -14.26 7.67
CA ALA A 184 -3.73 -14.56 9.10
C ALA A 184 -5.02 -15.25 9.57
N PHE A 185 -6.19 -14.73 9.18
CA PHE A 185 -7.47 -15.33 9.50
C PHE A 185 -7.70 -16.69 8.84
N MET A 186 -7.29 -16.87 7.58
CA MET A 186 -7.36 -18.16 6.89
C MET A 186 -6.54 -19.23 7.63
N LEU A 187 -5.35 -18.89 8.13
CA LEU A 187 -4.50 -19.84 8.85
C LEU A 187 -4.99 -20.11 10.28
N ALA A 188 -5.59 -19.11 10.94
CA ALA A 188 -6.30 -19.32 12.20
C ALA A 188 -7.49 -20.28 12.01
N ALA A 189 -8.30 -20.07 10.97
CA ALA A 189 -9.39 -20.97 10.61
C ALA A 189 -8.87 -22.39 10.31
N PHE A 190 -7.83 -22.52 9.49
CA PHE A 190 -7.22 -23.82 9.19
C PHE A 190 -6.72 -24.53 10.46
N SER A 191 -6.08 -23.80 11.38
CA SER A 191 -5.60 -24.35 12.65
C SER A 191 -6.73 -24.85 13.55
N CYS A 192 -7.82 -24.08 13.67
CA CYS A 192 -9.02 -24.49 14.41
C CYS A 192 -9.70 -25.70 13.77
N SER A 193 -9.80 -25.72 12.43
CA SER A 193 -10.35 -26.85 11.67
C SER A 193 -9.55 -28.13 11.93
N LEU A 194 -8.22 -28.06 11.84
CA LEU A 194 -7.34 -29.18 12.17
C LEU A 194 -7.49 -29.64 13.62
N HIS A 195 -7.57 -28.70 14.56
CA HIS A 195 -7.80 -29.03 15.97
C HIS A 195 -9.09 -29.84 16.14
N ILE A 196 -10.21 -29.37 15.58
CA ILE A 196 -11.51 -30.07 15.63
C ILE A 196 -11.42 -31.48 15.06
N VAL A 197 -10.73 -31.67 13.93
CA VAL A 197 -10.61 -32.98 13.27
C VAL A 197 -9.65 -33.93 14.02
N LEU A 198 -8.56 -33.41 14.58
CA LEU A 198 -7.48 -34.22 15.17
C LEU A 198 -7.61 -34.44 16.68
N VAL A 199 -8.45 -33.68 17.39
CA VAL A 199 -8.55 -33.70 18.87
C VAL A 199 -8.79 -35.10 19.45
N HIS A 200 -9.54 -35.94 18.75
CA HIS A 200 -9.86 -37.30 19.17
C HIS A 200 -8.88 -38.38 18.71
N ARG A 201 -8.03 -38.10 17.71
CA ARG A 201 -7.18 -39.13 17.08
C ARG A 201 -5.69 -38.96 17.41
N LEU A 202 -5.12 -37.76 17.32
CA LEU A 202 -3.66 -37.56 17.34
C LEU A 202 -3.25 -36.17 17.88
N LYS A 203 -3.40 -35.96 19.20
CA LYS A 203 -3.01 -34.69 19.88
C LYS A 203 -1.55 -34.28 19.64
N TRP A 204 -0.64 -35.24 19.48
CA TRP A 204 0.78 -35.01 19.21
C TRP A 204 1.09 -34.47 17.80
N VAL A 205 0.18 -34.66 16.83
CA VAL A 205 0.37 -34.24 15.43
C VAL A 205 -0.13 -32.82 15.18
N ALA A 206 -1.08 -32.33 15.97
CA ALA A 206 -1.61 -30.97 15.83
C ALA A 206 -0.55 -29.88 16.11
N ALA A 207 0.30 -30.08 17.12
CA ALA A 207 1.33 -29.13 17.53
C ALA A 207 2.35 -28.78 16.42
N PRO A 208 2.99 -29.75 15.72
CA PRO A 208 3.92 -29.43 14.64
C PRO A 208 3.22 -28.81 13.42
N ILE A 209 1.97 -29.15 13.14
CA ILE A 209 1.24 -28.57 11.99
C ILE A 209 0.89 -27.11 12.25
N ILE A 210 0.47 -26.75 13.47
CA ILE A 210 0.22 -25.35 13.85
C ILE A 210 1.52 -24.53 13.77
N LEU A 211 2.65 -25.11 14.21
CA LEU A 211 3.97 -24.47 14.09
C LEU A 211 4.35 -24.23 12.62
N LEU A 212 4.14 -25.23 11.75
CA LEU A 212 4.40 -25.14 10.32
C LEU A 212 3.49 -24.13 9.61
N ALA A 213 2.23 -24.03 10.04
CA ALA A 213 1.26 -23.05 9.52
C ALA A 213 1.61 -21.60 9.87
N GLY A 214 2.42 -21.36 10.91
CA GLY A 214 2.91 -20.02 11.27
C GLY A 214 3.98 -19.49 10.33
N ILE A 215 4.75 -20.37 9.67
CA ILE A 215 5.88 -20.00 8.81
C ILE A 215 5.45 -19.11 7.63
N PRO A 216 4.39 -19.43 6.86
CA PRO A 216 3.91 -18.54 5.79
C PRO A 216 3.50 -17.15 6.27
N VAL A 217 2.87 -17.01 7.46
CA VAL A 217 2.45 -15.70 8.01
C VAL A 217 3.65 -14.86 8.39
N THR A 218 4.60 -15.45 9.11
CA THR A 218 5.79 -14.72 9.57
C THR A 218 6.64 -14.32 8.39
N LEU A 219 6.78 -15.18 7.39
CA LEU A 219 7.53 -14.91 6.17
C LEU A 219 6.83 -13.84 5.31
N PHE A 220 5.51 -13.92 5.14
CA PHE A 220 4.76 -12.88 4.42
C PHE A 220 4.80 -11.54 5.15
N GLY A 221 4.62 -11.54 6.47
CA GLY A 221 4.73 -10.35 7.30
C GLY A 221 6.11 -9.71 7.18
N PHE A 222 7.17 -10.51 7.27
CA PHE A 222 8.55 -10.03 7.11
C PHE A 222 8.83 -9.46 5.71
N LEU A 223 8.30 -10.08 4.65
CA LEU A 223 8.48 -9.60 3.28
C LEU A 223 7.67 -8.34 2.94
N GLN A 224 6.43 -8.23 3.43
CA GLN A 224 5.58 -7.08 3.14
C GLN A 224 5.83 -5.88 4.05
N PHE A 225 6.37 -6.10 5.25
CA PHE A 225 6.60 -5.04 6.22
C PHE A 225 7.47 -3.89 5.68
N PRO A 226 8.63 -4.13 5.01
CA PRO A 226 9.41 -3.06 4.41
C PRO A 226 8.61 -2.22 3.41
N LEU A 227 7.84 -2.86 2.53
CA LEU A 227 7.05 -2.21 1.50
C LEU A 227 5.88 -1.40 2.09
N LEU A 228 5.22 -1.94 3.12
CA LEU A 228 4.19 -1.21 3.87
C LEU A 228 4.76 0.00 4.61
N VAL A 229 5.92 -0.16 5.27
CA VAL A 229 6.60 0.95 5.95
C VAL A 229 7.00 2.03 4.94
N GLU A 230 7.49 1.66 3.75
CA GLU A 230 7.84 2.60 2.70
C GLU A 230 6.61 3.36 2.18
N ILE A 231 5.51 2.68 1.89
CA ILE A 231 4.26 3.34 1.46
C ILE A 231 3.71 4.26 2.55
N VAL A 232 3.67 3.80 3.80
CA VAL A 232 3.14 4.58 4.93
C VAL A 232 4.03 5.78 5.23
N SER A 233 5.35 5.60 5.26
CA SER A 233 6.28 6.71 5.49
C SER A 233 6.32 7.69 4.31
N SER A 234 6.17 7.22 3.08
CA SER A 234 6.02 8.09 1.91
C SER A 234 4.71 8.89 1.98
N THR A 235 3.59 8.23 2.31
CA THR A 235 2.25 8.86 2.25
C THR A 235 1.92 9.73 3.47
N PHE A 236 2.37 9.33 4.66
CA PHE A 236 2.03 9.96 5.95
C PHE A 236 3.25 10.49 6.72
N GLY A 237 4.47 10.29 6.21
CA GLY A 237 5.68 10.80 6.85
C GLY A 237 5.67 12.33 6.98
N PRO A 238 6.48 12.88 7.91
CA PRO A 238 6.63 14.32 8.04
C PRO A 238 7.00 14.92 6.67
N SER A 239 6.35 16.04 6.29
CA SER A 239 6.66 16.71 5.03
C SER A 239 8.17 16.96 4.96
N ILE A 240 8.72 16.83 3.74
CA ILE A 240 10.16 16.85 3.47
C ILE A 240 10.83 18.08 4.12
N PHE A 241 10.06 19.15 4.33
CA PHE A 241 10.39 20.24 5.24
C PHE A 241 9.65 20.10 6.59
N ARG A 242 10.34 19.56 7.59
CA ARG A 242 9.99 19.80 8.99
C ARG A 242 9.85 21.32 9.18
N ARG A 243 8.62 21.82 9.33
CA ARG A 243 8.36 23.21 9.77
C ARG A 243 9.13 23.42 11.07
N GLN A 244 10.26 24.11 11.02
CA GLN A 244 10.75 24.79 12.21
C GLN A 244 9.65 25.78 12.59
N GLY A 245 9.17 25.64 13.83
CA GLY A 245 7.97 26.30 14.32
C GLY A 245 7.98 27.79 14.01
N LYS A 246 6.78 28.32 13.76
CA LYS A 246 6.52 29.74 13.92
C LYS A 246 6.85 30.08 15.38
N GLU A 247 8.03 30.64 15.63
CA GLU A 247 8.20 31.53 16.77
C GLU A 247 7.34 32.77 16.47
N ILE A 248 6.09 32.70 16.93
CA ILE A 248 5.25 33.88 17.13
C ILE A 248 5.81 34.51 18.39
N ILE A 249 6.76 35.43 18.23
CA ILE A 249 7.18 36.34 19.30
C ILE A 249 6.28 37.57 19.15
N TYR A 250 5.34 37.71 20.09
CA TYR A 250 4.65 38.97 20.37
C TYR A 250 5.60 39.96 21.01
#